data_AF-A0A821PZG7-F1
#
_entry.id   AF-A0A821PZG7-F1
#
_cell.length_a   1.000
_cell.length_b   1.000
_cell.length_c   1.000
_cell.angle_alpha   90.00
_cell.angle_beta   90.00
_cell.angle_gamma   90.00
#
_symmetry.space_group_name_H-M   'P 1'
#
loop_
_entity.id
_entity.type
_entity.pdbx_description
1 polymer ?
#
loop_
_entity_poly.entity_id
_entity_poly.type
_entity_poly.pdbx_seq_one_letter_code
_entity_poly.pdbx_strand_id
1 'polypeptide(L)'
;GSTISETTTTFSTGTGTTTITPEQTGTTISETTTTSSTGTGTTTMTPDQTGSTISETTTTSSTGTGTTTITPEQTGSTISETTTTFSTGTGTTTITPEQTGTTISETTTTSSTGTGT
;
A
#
# COMPACT_ATOMS: atom_id res chain seq x y z
N GLY A 1 13.13 21.60 8.29
CA GLY A 1 12.72 20.48 7.42
C GLY A 1 11.23 20.31 7.56
N SER A 2 10.53 20.07 6.46
CA SER A 2 9.09 19.81 6.46
C SER A 2 8.83 18.37 6.91
N THR A 3 7.89 18.21 7.83
CA THR A 3 7.34 16.90 8.20
C THR A 3 5.99 16.76 7.52
N ILE A 4 5.77 15.63 6.85
CA ILE A 4 4.49 15.27 6.22
C ILE A 4 3.89 14.12 7.01
N SER A 5 2.61 14.24 7.33
CA SER A 5 1.82 13.16 7.89
C SER A 5 0.50 13.09 7.14
N GLU A 6 0.25 11.95 6.48
CA GLU A 6 -0.94 11.73 5.66
C GLU A 6 -1.66 10.46 6.09
N THR A 7 -2.99 10.50 6.04
CA THR A 7 -3.83 9.32 6.26
C THR A 7 -4.90 9.27 5.19
N THR A 8 -4.88 8.20 4.40
CA THR A 8 -5.83 7.97 3.32
C THR A 8 -6.69 6.75 3.62
N THR A 9 -8.00 6.86 3.44
CA THR A 9 -8.93 5.75 3.61
C THR A 9 -9.89 5.68 2.43
N THR A 10 -9.93 4.53 1.76
CA THR A 10 -10.79 4.31 0.59
C THR A 10 -11.67 3.08 0.78
N PHE A 11 -12.95 3.21 0.46
CA PHE A 11 -13.93 2.12 0.51
C PHE A 11 -14.71 2.02 -0.80
N SER A 12 -14.76 0.83 -1.38
CA SER A 12 -15.43 0.57 -2.66
C SER A 12 -16.33 -0.67 -2.58
N THR A 13 -17.51 -0.61 -3.21
CA THR A 13 -18.47 -1.72 -3.31
C THR A 13 -18.91 -1.94 -4.75
N GLY A 14 -19.22 -3.19 -5.10
CA GLY A 14 -19.73 -3.55 -6.42
C GLY A 14 -18.61 -3.87 -7.40
N THR A 15 -18.73 -3.38 -8.64
CA THR A 15 -17.72 -3.58 -9.68
C THR A 15 -16.94 -2.30 -9.90
N GLY A 16 -15.60 -2.34 -9.83
CA GLY A 16 -14.83 -1.12 -10.07
C GLY A 16 -13.32 -1.24 -9.89
N THR A 17 -12.67 -0.11 -10.09
CA THR A 17 -11.22 0.09 -9.94
C THR A 17 -10.97 1.17 -8.89
N THR A 18 -9.95 0.96 -8.06
CA THR A 18 -9.45 1.93 -7.10
C THR A 18 -7.97 2.13 -7.36
N THR A 19 -7.55 3.40 -7.53
CA THR A 19 -6.16 3.77 -7.77
C THR A 19 -5.76 4.85 -6.77
N ILE A 20 -4.65 4.64 -6.07
CA ILE A 20 -4.12 5.55 -5.04
C ILE A 20 -2.65 5.81 -5.36
N THR A 21 -2.30 7.07 -5.59
CA THR A 21 -0.98 7.53 -6.12
C THR A 21 -0.47 8.76 -5.36
N PRO A 22 -0.32 8.71 -4.03
CA PRO A 22 0.17 9.86 -3.28
C PRO A 22 1.65 10.11 -3.60
N GLU A 23 2.00 11.37 -3.79
CA GLU A 23 3.38 11.82 -4.04
C GLU A 23 3.78 12.79 -2.93
N GLN A 24 4.84 12.47 -2.18
CA GLN A 24 5.26 13.25 -1.02
C GLN A 24 6.76 13.54 -1.06
N THR A 25 7.12 14.80 -0.84
CA THR A 25 8.52 15.23 -0.70
C THR A 25 8.71 16.00 0.61
N GLY A 26 9.52 15.48 1.52
CA GLY A 26 9.74 16.08 2.84
C GLY A 26 10.98 15.54 3.55
N THR A 27 11.38 16.13 4.68
CA THR A 27 12.49 15.57 5.47
C THR A 27 12.08 14.32 6.23
N THR A 28 10.87 14.31 6.76
CA THR A 28 10.27 13.19 7.48
C THR A 28 8.87 12.97 6.95
N ILE A 29 8.57 11.74 6.56
CA ILE A 29 7.30 11.33 5.98
C ILE A 29 6.70 10.23 6.85
N SER A 30 5.43 10.37 7.19
CA SER A 30 4.64 9.33 7.84
C SER A 30 3.30 9.18 7.13
N GLU A 31 3.12 8.06 6.42
CA GLU A 31 1.90 7.79 5.67
C GLU A 31 1.19 6.56 6.22
N THR A 32 -0.14 6.65 6.30
CA THR A 32 -0.99 5.50 6.57
C THR A 32 -2.10 5.43 5.53
N THR A 33 -2.13 4.35 4.77
CA THR A 33 -3.18 4.13 3.76
C THR A 33 -3.97 2.88 4.07
N THR A 34 -5.29 3.01 4.09
CA THR A 34 -6.24 1.89 4.31
C THR A 34 -7.21 1.80 3.15
N THR A 35 -7.26 0.64 2.51
CA THR A 35 -8.18 0.36 1.40
C THR A 35 -9.03 -0.85 1.69
N SER A 36 -10.34 -0.75 1.45
CA SER A 36 -11.25 -1.88 1.55
C SER A 36 -12.18 -1.95 0.34
N SER A 37 -12.32 -3.15 -0.22
CA SER A 37 -13.17 -3.41 -1.38
C SER A 37 -14.03 -4.64 -1.20
N THR A 38 -15.27 -4.56 -1.69
CA THR A 38 -16.22 -5.68 -1.73
C THR A 38 -16.84 -5.81 -3.11
N GLY A 39 -16.84 -7.01 -3.68
CA GLY A 39 -17.39 -7.30 -5.00
C GLY A 39 -16.33 -7.73 -6.00
N THR A 40 -16.37 -7.18 -7.22
CA THR A 40 -15.42 -7.52 -8.28
C THR A 40 -14.56 -6.32 -8.63
N GLY A 41 -13.25 -6.37 -8.48
CA GLY A 41 -12.47 -5.18 -8.79
C GLY A 41 -10.96 -5.30 -8.71
N THR A 42 -10.33 -4.18 -9.01
CA THR A 42 -8.87 -4.03 -8.96
C THR A 42 -8.51 -2.86 -8.07
N THR A 43 -7.54 -3.08 -7.18
CA THR A 43 -6.91 -2.05 -6.37
C THR A 43 -5.46 -1.90 -6.81
N THR A 44 -5.06 -0.67 -7.12
CA THR A 44 -3.66 -0.33 -7.45
C THR A 44 -3.20 0.79 -6.52
N MET A 45 -2.07 0.58 -5.86
CA MET A 45 -1.42 1.57 -5.01
C MET A 45 0.02 1.76 -5.47
N THR A 46 0.39 2.99 -5.77
CA THR A 46 1.73 3.38 -6.21
C THR A 46 2.12 4.69 -5.52
N PRO A 47 2.38 4.67 -4.19
CA PRO A 47 2.89 5.83 -3.48
C PRO A 47 4.34 6.11 -3.91
N ASP A 48 4.69 7.39 -4.08
CA ASP A 48 6.06 7.85 -4.35
C ASP A 48 6.49 8.83 -3.26
N GLN A 49 7.55 8.50 -2.53
CA GLN A 49 8.01 9.27 -1.38
C GLN A 49 9.50 9.54 -1.44
N THR A 50 9.87 10.82 -1.35
CA THR A 50 11.26 11.26 -1.24
C THR A 50 11.49 12.01 0.07
N GLY A 51 12.34 11.46 0.94
CA GLY A 51 12.68 12.10 2.21
C GLY A 51 13.80 11.46 3.00
N SER A 52 14.25 12.08 4.09
CA SER A 52 15.38 11.52 4.88
C SER A 52 14.94 10.33 5.73
N THR A 53 13.73 10.40 6.28
CA THR A 53 13.11 9.34 7.07
C THR A 53 11.69 9.13 6.58
N ILE A 54 11.36 7.88 6.25
CA ILE A 54 10.08 7.47 5.68
C ILE A 54 9.49 6.36 6.56
N SER A 55 8.24 6.52 6.96
CA SER A 55 7.45 5.49 7.63
C SER A 55 6.12 5.33 6.91
N GLU A 56 5.90 4.20 6.25
CA GLU A 56 4.67 3.91 5.53
C GLU A 56 3.97 2.70 6.16
N THR A 57 2.65 2.80 6.32
CA THR A 57 1.80 1.67 6.68
C THR A 57 0.64 1.56 5.69
N THR A 58 0.61 0.46 4.95
CA THR A 58 -0.44 0.17 3.98
C THR A 58 -1.25 -1.04 4.43
N THR A 59 -2.57 -0.88 4.53
CA THR A 59 -3.51 -1.97 4.85
C THR A 59 -4.55 -2.09 3.76
N THR A 60 -4.61 -3.25 3.10
CA THR A 60 -5.61 -3.55 2.07
C THR A 60 -6.47 -4.72 2.49
N SER A 61 -7.79 -4.59 2.33
CA SER A 61 -8.74 -5.69 2.49
C SER A 61 -9.62 -5.83 1.25
N SER A 62 -9.85 -7.06 0.81
CA SER A 62 -10.74 -7.35 -0.32
C SER A 62 -11.63 -8.57 -0.03
N THR A 63 -12.88 -8.48 -0.48
CA THR A 63 -13.84 -9.58 -0.40
C THR A 63 -14.53 -9.74 -1.75
N GLY A 64 -14.48 -10.93 -2.33
CA GLY A 64 -15.11 -11.24 -3.62
C GLY A 64 -14.08 -11.68 -4.66
N THR A 65 -14.11 -11.08 -5.85
CA THR A 65 -13.17 -11.41 -6.93
C THR A 65 -12.29 -10.22 -7.27
N GLY A 66 -10.97 -10.33 -7.22
CA GLY A 66 -10.18 -9.15 -7.56
C GLY A 66 -8.67 -9.29 -7.59
N THR A 67 -8.04 -8.19 -7.94
CA THR A 67 -6.59 -8.07 -7.98
C THR A 67 -6.15 -6.88 -7.14
N THR A 68 -5.09 -7.07 -6.36
CA THR A 68 -4.45 -6.01 -5.59
C THR A 68 -3.00 -5.90 -6.04
N THR A 69 -2.59 -4.70 -6.42
CA THR A 69 -1.20 -4.38 -6.77
C THR A 69 -0.73 -3.21 -5.91
N ILE A 70 0.38 -3.37 -5.21
CA ILE A 70 0.98 -2.35 -4.36
C ILE A 70 2.46 -2.23 -4.76
N THR A 71 2.86 -1.05 -5.19
CA THR A 71 4.18 -0.78 -5.77
C THR A 71 4.69 0.57 -5.23
N PRO A 72 5.12 0.61 -3.96
CA PRO A 72 5.65 1.82 -3.36
C PRO A 72 7.06 2.11 -3.91
N GLU A 73 7.32 3.37 -4.23
CA GLU A 73 8.64 3.88 -4.62
C GLU A 73 9.11 4.85 -3.53
N GLN A 74 10.23 4.54 -2.86
CA GLN A 74 10.71 5.32 -1.73
C GLN A 74 12.21 5.58 -1.82
N THR A 75 12.59 6.85 -1.70
CA THR A 75 14.00 7.28 -1.64
C THR A 75 14.29 8.00 -0.33
N GLY A 76 15.13 7.41 0.51
CA GLY A 76 15.51 8.02 1.79
C GLY A 76 16.61 7.33 2.58
N SER A 77 17.16 7.99 3.61
CA SER A 77 18.23 7.38 4.42
C SER A 77 17.69 6.24 5.29
N THR A 78 16.52 6.44 5.90
CA THR A 78 15.86 5.45 6.75
C THR A 78 14.43 5.23 6.26
N ILE A 79 14.09 3.99 5.96
CA ILE A 79 12.79 3.57 5.44
C ILE A 79 12.24 2.47 6.32
N SER A 80 10.99 2.63 6.75
CA SER A 80 10.21 1.62 7.46
C SER A 80 8.86 1.45 6.76
N GLU A 81 8.64 0.30 6.15
CA GLU A 81 7.40 -0.02 5.44
C GLU A 81 6.71 -1.21 6.10
N THR A 82 5.40 -1.09 6.32
CA THR A 82 4.55 -2.21 6.72
C THR A 82 3.38 -2.33 5.77
N THR A 83 3.30 -3.43 5.05
CA THR A 83 2.23 -3.73 4.11
C THR A 83 1.45 -4.95 4.59
N THR A 84 0.15 -4.78 4.81
CA THR A 84 -0.76 -5.85 5.24
C THR A 84 -1.89 -6.00 4.24
N THR A 85 -2.07 -7.21 3.70
CA THR A 85 -3.17 -7.51 2.77
C THR A 85 -4.00 -8.70 3.24
N PHE A 86 -5.32 -8.50 3.30
CA PHE A 86 -6.31 -9.54 3.59
C PHE A 86 -7.26 -9.71 2.42
N SER A 87 -7.41 -10.93 1.94
CA SER A 87 -8.29 -11.23 0.81
C SER A 87 -9.20 -12.40 1.13
N THR A 88 -10.50 -12.25 0.87
CA THR A 88 -11.48 -13.33 0.97
C THR A 88 -12.17 -13.54 -0.39
N GLY A 89 -12.28 -14.78 -0.85
CA GLY A 89 -12.79 -15.12 -2.19
C GLY A 89 -11.69 -15.46 -3.19
N THR A 90 -11.82 -15.00 -4.43
CA THR A 90 -10.91 -15.36 -5.54
C THR A 90 -10.09 -14.17 -5.97
N GLY A 91 -8.78 -14.19 -5.82
CA GLY A 91 -8.00 -13.03 -6.23
C GLY A 91 -6.51 -13.20 -6.15
N THR A 92 -5.80 -12.19 -6.63
CA THR A 92 -4.33 -12.17 -6.61
C THR A 92 -3.82 -10.93 -5.91
N THR A 93 -2.73 -11.08 -5.18
CA THR A 93 -2.03 -9.95 -4.55
C THR A 93 -0.60 -9.90 -5.05
N THR A 94 -0.17 -8.72 -5.50
CA THR A 94 1.21 -8.47 -5.91
C THR A 94 1.71 -7.25 -5.15
N ILE A 95 2.83 -7.41 -4.48
CA ILE A 95 3.51 -6.35 -3.73
C ILE A 95 4.94 -6.28 -4.27
N THR A 96 5.36 -5.11 -4.72
CA THR A 96 6.66 -4.91 -5.37
C THR A 96 7.23 -3.57 -4.95
N PRO A 97 7.84 -3.46 -3.77
CA PRO A 97 8.45 -2.24 -3.28
C PRO A 97 9.76 -1.95 -4.00
N GLU A 98 10.01 -0.67 -4.31
CA GLU A 98 11.29 -0.17 -4.79
C GLU A 98 11.82 0.88 -3.80
N GLN A 99 12.83 0.49 -3.02
CA GLN A 99 13.36 1.29 -1.92
C GLN A 99 14.85 1.56 -2.11
N THR A 100 15.23 2.83 -2.08
CA THR A 100 16.63 3.27 -2.10
C THR A 100 16.98 3.95 -0.79
N GLY A 101 17.88 3.33 -0.01
CA GLY A 101 18.28 3.88 1.29
C GLY A 101 19.42 3.17 2.00
N THR A 102 19.87 3.75 3.11
CA THR A 102 20.94 3.18 3.95
C THR A 102 20.41 2.20 5.00
N THR A 103 19.17 2.37 5.44
CA THR A 103 18.51 1.48 6.41
C THR A 103 17.08 1.27 5.96
N ILE A 104 16.75 0.03 5.64
CA ILE A 104 15.44 -0.37 5.13
C ILE A 104 14.91 -1.49 6.01
N SER A 105 13.69 -1.31 6.52
CA SER A 105 12.93 -2.31 7.25
C SER A 105 11.57 -2.49 6.58
N GLU A 106 11.38 -3.62 5.94
CA GLU A 106 10.13 -3.97 5.26
C GLU A 106 9.44 -5.12 6.00
N THR A 107 8.13 -5.01 6.21
CA THR A 107 7.31 -6.12 6.71
C THR A 107 6.08 -6.26 5.83
N THR A 108 5.99 -7.41 5.16
CA THR A 108 4.85 -7.75 4.31
C THR A 108 4.07 -8.93 4.91
N THR A 109 2.79 -8.73 5.16
CA THR A 109 1.87 -9.76 5.64
C THR A 109 0.72 -9.94 4.65
N THR A 110 0.58 -11.15 4.13
CA THR A 110 -0.48 -11.49 3.18
C THR A 110 -1.28 -12.66 3.71
N SER A 111 -2.61 -12.52 3.76
CA SER A 111 -3.52 -13.58 4.15
C SER A 111 -4.66 -13.68 3.15
N SER A 112 -4.88 -14.88 2.62
CA SER A 112 -5.97 -15.16 1.70
C SER A 112 -6.82 -16.33 2.19
N THR A 113 -8.13 -16.18 2.08
CA THR A 113 -9.10 -17.24 2.35
C THR A 113 -9.99 -17.43 1.13
N GLY A 114 -9.81 -18.53 0.42
CA GLY A 114 -10.47 -18.80 -0.87
C GLY A 114 -9.48 -19.27 -1.94
N THR A 115 -9.85 -19.18 -3.21
CA THR A 115 -9.02 -19.62 -4.34
C THR A 115 -8.25 -18.44 -4.92
N GLY A 116 -7.03 -18.19 -4.47
CA GLY A 116 -6.21 -17.07 -4.92
C GLY A 116 -4.73 -17.28 -4.63
N THR A 117 -3.85 -16.55 -5.32
CA THR A 117 -2.38 -16.60 -5.18
C THR A 117 -1.80 -15.22 -4.94
#